data_AF-A0A9P8SDJ4-F1
#
_entry.id   AF-A0A9P8SDJ4-F1
#
_cell.length_a   1.000
_cell.length_b   1.000
_cell.length_c   1.000
_cell.angle_alpha   90.00
_cell.angle_beta   90.00
_cell.angle_gamma   90.00
#
_symmetry.space_group_name_H-M   'P 1'
#
loop_
_entity.id
_entity.type
_entity.pdbx_description
1 polymer ?
#
loop_
_entity_poly.entity_id
_entity_poly.type
_entity_poly.pdbx_seq_one_letter_code
_entity_poly.pdbx_strand_id
1 'polypeptide(L)'
;MASAYTLLHGAANSSHFTVTALGRWSSLNKQLPAVDKIKALHVYDFDNTLFKTPTPNPQVWFGATYGKLLSPHLFVNGGWWHDSRVLAATGQGLEKEEPRAWAGCWNEKVVQLVELSIKQPDALCVLLTGRAEKAFTDLVKKMVASKGLEFDMVCLKPQVSPTNQHFQNTMHFKQLFLNALMETYKYATEIKIYEDRPKHTRGFRDFFAEYNRRQALNPTRGPLAAEAFQVADDSTSLDPVVEVAVVRQMMQDHNESLQKAPPDLRQPLLEIKKTVCFTGYMISPDDTKKIRGFAHIPHDATGDLKHYANSILICPRPCPPSILAKVGGMGSKMLWEVTGTGSLNENLWAARVRPVPSTAVYHTDNPIPLVVLSMRRGARPTDACNITNWQPLPPNQSFVFETTVGEKSSLRVEQEDPGEDEYESLFANKSTKRKREGNDDWAPRNPHGYHGGRNETRGFHSGGRGGGRGRGGGNAGRGMRNTSRGGGRGARGRGGFHSYRSLDDVEPRNEQGGYGPQVDYDDAYQPPSHFQALPTGPRALQGRGALQQGRGVGQPAGRPMGGGPATGNPDLQNLY
;
A
#
# COMPACT_ATOMS: atom_id res chain seq x y z
N MET A 1 7.40 -72.50 -7.08
CA MET A 1 6.36 -71.49 -6.80
C MET A 1 7.06 -70.19 -6.39
N ALA A 2 7.89 -69.67 -7.29
CA ALA A 2 7.64 -68.44 -8.06
C ALA A 2 7.80 -67.15 -7.24
N SER A 3 9.03 -66.94 -6.76
CA SER A 3 9.64 -65.63 -6.53
C SER A 3 10.74 -65.50 -7.58
N ALA A 4 10.64 -64.46 -8.42
CA ALA A 4 11.63 -63.94 -9.39
C ALA A 4 10.95 -63.55 -10.70
N TYR A 5 10.38 -62.34 -10.80
CA TYR A 5 10.13 -61.65 -12.08
C TYR A 5 9.95 -60.13 -11.90
N THR A 6 10.82 -59.49 -11.11
CA THR A 6 10.77 -58.02 -10.90
C THR A 6 12.13 -57.34 -11.08
N LEU A 7 12.90 -57.80 -12.08
CA LEU A 7 14.17 -57.16 -12.48
C LEU A 7 14.36 -57.34 -13.98
N LEU A 8 13.58 -56.65 -14.82
CA LEU A 8 13.93 -56.35 -16.23
C LEU A 8 12.81 -55.59 -16.97
N HIS A 9 12.26 -54.53 -16.40
CA HIS A 9 11.72 -53.44 -17.23
C HIS A 9 12.20 -52.13 -16.62
N GLY A 10 13.22 -51.57 -17.26
CA GLY A 10 13.66 -50.21 -16.98
C GLY A 10 12.46 -49.30 -17.07
N ALA A 11 12.12 -48.68 -15.94
CA ALA A 11 11.24 -47.53 -15.94
C ALA A 11 11.91 -46.48 -16.83
N ALA A 12 11.48 -46.39 -18.08
CA ALA A 12 11.71 -45.23 -18.90
C ALA A 12 11.35 -44.02 -18.03
N ASN A 13 12.30 -43.11 -17.82
CA ASN A 13 12.07 -41.83 -17.15
C ASN A 13 10.78 -41.22 -17.72
N SER A 14 9.65 -41.38 -17.03
CA SER A 14 8.39 -40.80 -17.43
C SER A 14 8.61 -39.29 -17.42
N SER A 15 8.60 -38.66 -18.59
CA SER A 15 8.93 -37.24 -18.70
C SER A 15 8.06 -36.43 -17.74
N HIS A 16 8.67 -35.78 -16.76
CA HIS A 16 7.96 -34.94 -15.79
C HIS A 16 7.23 -33.75 -16.45
N PHE A 17 7.59 -33.42 -17.70
CA PHE A 17 7.07 -32.30 -18.48
C PHE A 17 6.16 -32.83 -19.61
N THR A 18 4.90 -33.06 -19.28
CA THR A 18 3.84 -33.41 -20.23
C THR A 18 2.69 -32.43 -20.12
N VAL A 19 1.89 -32.31 -21.17
CA VAL A 19 0.67 -31.48 -21.19
C VAL A 19 -0.28 -31.87 -20.03
N THR A 20 -0.44 -33.16 -19.77
CA THR A 20 -1.25 -33.67 -18.65
C THR A 20 -0.69 -33.25 -17.29
N ALA A 21 0.63 -33.34 -17.08
CA ALA A 21 1.26 -32.91 -15.85
C ALA A 21 1.17 -31.38 -15.66
N LEU A 22 1.35 -30.62 -16.74
CA LEU A 22 1.21 -29.17 -16.74
C LEU A 22 -0.23 -28.73 -16.43
N GLY A 23 -1.23 -29.46 -16.93
CA GLY A 23 -2.65 -29.20 -16.64
C GLY A 23 -2.99 -29.19 -15.14
N ARG A 24 -2.22 -29.91 -14.30
CA ARG A 24 -2.41 -29.95 -12.83
C ARG A 24 -2.07 -28.63 -12.13
N TRP A 25 -1.39 -27.70 -12.81
CA TRP A 25 -1.15 -26.35 -12.31
C TRP A 25 -2.32 -25.40 -12.58
N SER A 26 -3.20 -25.76 -13.53
CA SER A 26 -4.33 -24.93 -13.91
C SER A 26 -5.55 -25.29 -13.07
N SER A 27 -6.25 -24.27 -12.61
CA SER A 27 -7.58 -24.45 -12.02
C SER A 27 -8.65 -24.74 -13.08
N LEU A 28 -8.38 -24.50 -14.37
CA LEU A 28 -9.29 -24.84 -15.46
C LEU A 28 -9.21 -26.32 -15.81
N ASN A 29 -10.37 -26.96 -16.01
CA ASN A 29 -10.45 -28.29 -16.61
C ASN A 29 -10.56 -28.18 -18.14
N LYS A 30 -9.58 -27.51 -18.77
CA LYS A 30 -9.51 -27.30 -20.22
C LYS A 30 -8.43 -28.21 -20.80
N GLN A 31 -8.72 -28.86 -21.93
CA GLN A 31 -7.69 -29.60 -22.65
C GLN A 31 -6.68 -28.61 -23.24
N LEU A 32 -5.42 -28.78 -22.87
CA LEU A 32 -4.34 -27.92 -23.33
C LEU A 32 -3.90 -28.28 -24.77
N PRO A 33 -3.45 -27.30 -25.58
CA PRO A 33 -2.97 -27.52 -26.93
C PRO A 33 -1.80 -28.52 -27.03
N ALA A 34 -1.66 -29.15 -28.18
CA ALA A 34 -0.53 -30.05 -28.45
C ALA A 34 0.79 -29.27 -28.48
N VAL A 35 1.86 -29.91 -27.97
CA VAL A 35 3.18 -29.30 -27.75
C VAL A 35 3.78 -28.70 -29.02
N ASP A 36 3.57 -29.33 -30.17
CA ASP A 36 4.10 -28.91 -31.48
C ASP A 36 3.39 -27.66 -32.05
N LYS A 37 2.19 -27.35 -31.58
CA LYS A 37 1.36 -26.23 -32.06
C LYS A 37 1.73 -24.90 -31.43
N ILE A 38 2.34 -24.90 -30.26
CA ILE A 38 2.65 -23.68 -29.51
C ILE A 38 4.07 -23.21 -29.81
N LYS A 39 4.19 -21.96 -30.25
CA LYS A 39 5.43 -21.22 -30.54
C LYS A 39 5.67 -20.05 -29.60
N ALA A 40 4.62 -19.50 -28.98
CA ALA A 40 4.72 -18.38 -28.05
C ALA A 40 4.05 -18.69 -26.71
N LEU A 41 4.62 -18.17 -25.62
CA LEU A 41 4.08 -18.28 -24.27
C LEU A 41 3.78 -16.88 -23.74
N HIS A 42 2.50 -16.58 -23.49
CA HIS A 42 2.09 -15.29 -22.94
C HIS A 42 1.53 -15.47 -21.53
N VAL A 43 2.19 -14.86 -20.54
CA VAL A 43 1.88 -15.00 -19.12
C VAL A 43 1.50 -13.64 -18.55
N TYR A 44 0.33 -13.55 -17.96
CA TYR A 44 -0.20 -12.32 -17.38
C TYR A 44 -0.35 -12.51 -15.87
N ASP A 45 0.29 -11.66 -15.06
CA ASP A 45 -0.05 -11.60 -13.64
C ASP A 45 -1.46 -11.01 -13.44
N PHE A 46 -2.14 -11.42 -12.37
CA PHE A 46 -3.49 -10.95 -12.08
C PHE A 46 -3.49 -9.61 -11.32
N ASP A 47 -3.02 -9.63 -10.07
CA ASP A 47 -3.16 -8.52 -9.14
C ASP A 47 -2.32 -7.32 -9.59
N ASN A 48 -2.96 -6.15 -9.70
CA ASN A 48 -2.40 -4.86 -10.14
C ASN A 48 -1.73 -4.85 -11.52
N THR A 49 -1.77 -5.98 -12.23
CA THR A 49 -1.28 -6.13 -13.61
C THR A 49 -2.46 -6.15 -14.58
N LEU A 50 -3.27 -7.22 -14.53
CA LEU A 50 -4.47 -7.37 -15.35
C LEU A 50 -5.69 -6.72 -14.68
N PHE A 51 -5.81 -6.87 -13.37
CA PHE A 51 -6.93 -6.36 -12.56
C PHE A 51 -6.43 -5.38 -11.50
N LYS A 52 -7.14 -4.27 -11.31
CA LYS A 52 -6.83 -3.24 -10.31
C LYS A 52 -7.32 -3.69 -8.93
N THR A 53 -6.62 -4.66 -8.37
CA THR A 53 -6.94 -5.17 -7.04
C THR A 53 -6.81 -4.06 -6.00
N PRO A 54 -7.78 -3.89 -5.09
CA PRO A 54 -7.69 -2.87 -4.06
C PRO A 54 -6.54 -3.16 -3.09
N THR A 55 -5.82 -2.12 -2.70
CA THR A 55 -4.90 -2.08 -1.56
C THR A 55 -5.60 -1.43 -0.36
N PRO A 56 -5.14 -1.66 0.89
CA PRO A 56 -5.70 -0.97 2.04
C PRO A 56 -5.68 0.54 1.83
N ASN A 57 -6.71 1.25 2.26
CA ASN A 57 -6.82 2.69 2.13
C ASN A 57 -5.97 3.39 3.20
N PRO A 58 -4.91 4.09 2.81
CA PRO A 58 -4.02 4.78 3.76
C PRO A 58 -4.65 6.05 4.38
N GLN A 59 -5.80 6.51 3.88
CA GLN A 59 -6.60 7.55 4.54
C GLN A 59 -7.50 6.98 5.65
N VAL A 60 -7.77 5.67 5.62
CA VAL A 60 -8.57 4.98 6.64
C VAL A 60 -7.66 4.42 7.73
N TRP A 61 -6.61 3.70 7.36
CA TRP A 61 -5.77 2.98 8.31
C TRP A 61 -4.52 3.75 8.70
N PHE A 62 -4.21 3.73 9.99
CA PHE A 62 -2.95 4.22 10.51
C PHE A 62 -1.77 3.44 9.93
N GLY A 63 -0.64 4.11 9.67
CA GLY A 63 0.48 3.53 8.91
C GLY A 63 1.01 2.19 9.46
N ALA A 64 1.05 2.02 10.79
CA ALA A 64 1.44 0.74 11.40
C ALA A 64 0.41 -0.37 11.13
N THR A 65 -0.89 -0.04 11.17
CA THR A 65 -1.97 -0.98 10.87
C THR A 65 -2.03 -1.29 9.38
N TYR A 66 -1.79 -0.32 8.51
CA TYR A 66 -1.66 -0.53 7.06
C TYR A 66 -0.64 -1.65 6.77
N GLY A 67 0.57 -1.57 7.35
CA GLY A 67 1.59 -2.61 7.19
C GLY A 67 1.16 -3.97 7.76
N LYS A 68 0.48 -3.99 8.92
CA LYS A 68 -0.06 -5.22 9.52
C LYS A 68 -1.16 -5.86 8.65
N LEU A 69 -2.04 -5.08 8.03
CA LEU A 69 -3.12 -5.59 7.17
C LEU A 69 -2.55 -6.32 5.96
N LEU A 70 -1.45 -5.84 5.40
CA LEU A 70 -0.77 -6.52 4.29
C LEU A 70 -0.14 -7.84 4.72
N SER A 71 0.21 -8.00 6.00
CA SER A 71 0.89 -9.19 6.54
C SER A 71 -0.05 -10.39 6.66
N PRO A 72 0.42 -11.61 6.35
CA PRO A 72 -0.35 -12.85 6.51
C PRO A 72 -0.56 -13.24 7.98
N HIS A 73 0.06 -12.52 8.91
CA HIS A 73 0.16 -12.91 10.32
C HIS A 73 -0.74 -12.11 11.25
N LEU A 74 -1.43 -11.07 10.75
CA LEU A 74 -2.34 -10.27 11.59
C LEU A 74 -3.56 -11.07 12.04
N PHE A 75 -4.22 -11.76 11.09
CA PHE A 75 -5.37 -12.61 11.38
C PHE A 75 -5.01 -14.09 11.21
N VAL A 76 -5.78 -14.97 11.85
CA VAL A 76 -5.57 -16.43 11.80
C VAL A 76 -5.77 -16.99 10.38
N ASN A 77 -6.64 -16.34 9.60
CA ASN A 77 -6.98 -16.72 8.23
C ASN A 77 -6.14 -15.98 7.17
N GLY A 78 -5.13 -15.21 7.59
CA GLY A 78 -4.28 -14.42 6.71
C GLY A 78 -4.67 -12.94 6.62
N GLY A 79 -3.84 -12.16 5.94
CA GLY A 79 -4.02 -10.71 5.76
C GLY A 79 -4.88 -10.34 4.56
N TRP A 80 -4.76 -9.08 4.13
CA TRP A 80 -5.49 -8.46 3.03
C TRP A 80 -5.46 -9.27 1.73
N TRP A 81 -4.30 -9.83 1.39
CA TRP A 81 -4.10 -10.62 0.17
C TRP A 81 -4.61 -12.07 0.25
N HIS A 82 -5.06 -12.50 1.43
CA HIS A 82 -5.38 -13.89 1.73
C HIS A 82 -6.89 -14.13 1.83
N ASP A 83 -7.65 -13.06 2.02
CA ASP A 83 -9.11 -13.12 2.14
C ASP A 83 -9.78 -12.76 0.81
N SER A 84 -10.57 -13.68 0.26
CA SER A 84 -11.25 -13.47 -1.01
C SER A 84 -12.36 -12.43 -0.94
N ARG A 85 -12.87 -12.13 0.26
CA ARG A 85 -13.89 -11.09 0.46
C ARG A 85 -13.37 -9.70 0.12
N VAL A 86 -12.08 -9.43 0.35
CA VAL A 86 -11.44 -8.16 -0.04
C VAL A 86 -11.52 -7.97 -1.56
N LEU A 87 -11.13 -8.99 -2.33
CA LEU A 87 -11.20 -8.92 -3.79
C LEU A 87 -12.67 -8.87 -4.27
N ALA A 88 -13.56 -9.66 -3.65
CA ALA A 88 -14.98 -9.68 -3.99
C ALA A 88 -15.70 -8.35 -3.67
N ALA A 89 -15.19 -7.56 -2.72
CA ALA A 89 -15.73 -6.25 -2.34
C ALA A 89 -15.34 -5.13 -3.33
N THR A 90 -14.47 -5.40 -4.31
CA THR A 90 -14.06 -4.40 -5.32
C THR A 90 -15.28 -3.80 -6.01
N GLY A 91 -15.25 -2.48 -6.24
CA GLY A 91 -16.38 -1.74 -6.84
C GLY A 91 -17.55 -1.65 -5.86
N GLN A 92 -18.74 -2.06 -6.29
CA GLN A 92 -19.93 -2.12 -5.44
C GLN A 92 -20.20 -3.52 -4.85
N GLY A 93 -19.19 -4.40 -4.89
CA GLY A 93 -19.28 -5.79 -4.43
C GLY A 93 -19.72 -6.77 -5.51
N LEU A 94 -19.45 -8.05 -5.25
CA LEU A 94 -19.58 -9.18 -6.19
C LEU A 94 -20.91 -9.20 -6.95
N GLU A 95 -22.04 -9.10 -6.25
CA GLU A 95 -23.38 -9.24 -6.86
C GLU A 95 -23.66 -8.19 -7.94
N LYS A 96 -23.15 -6.98 -7.77
CA LYS A 96 -23.35 -5.87 -8.71
C LYS A 96 -22.28 -5.81 -9.78
N GLU A 97 -21.06 -6.19 -9.44
CA GLU A 97 -19.93 -6.09 -10.36
C GLU A 97 -19.78 -7.30 -11.29
N GLU A 98 -20.22 -8.50 -10.88
CA GLU A 98 -20.19 -9.70 -11.74
C GLU A 98 -20.97 -9.50 -13.06
N PRO A 99 -22.24 -9.04 -13.06
CA PRO A 99 -22.98 -8.77 -14.30
C PRO A 99 -22.38 -7.62 -15.14
N ARG A 100 -21.62 -6.73 -14.50
CA ARG A 100 -20.95 -5.60 -15.15
C ARG A 100 -19.52 -5.93 -15.56
N ALA A 101 -19.08 -7.17 -15.35
CA ALA A 101 -17.73 -7.63 -15.56
C ALA A 101 -16.68 -6.71 -14.91
N TRP A 102 -16.94 -6.15 -13.72
CA TRP A 102 -16.07 -5.19 -13.02
C TRP A 102 -15.56 -4.06 -13.93
N ALA A 103 -16.44 -3.49 -14.76
CA ALA A 103 -16.07 -2.42 -15.69
C ALA A 103 -15.38 -1.25 -14.99
N GLY A 104 -14.21 -0.85 -15.48
CA GLY A 104 -13.36 0.20 -14.89
C GLY A 104 -12.29 -0.31 -13.90
N CYS A 105 -12.39 -1.56 -13.44
CA CYS A 105 -11.40 -2.18 -12.57
C CYS A 105 -10.36 -3.02 -13.33
N TRP A 106 -10.46 -3.13 -14.66
CA TRP A 106 -9.46 -3.81 -15.48
C TRP A 106 -8.41 -2.85 -16.02
N ASN A 107 -7.19 -3.34 -16.21
CA ASN A 107 -6.21 -2.65 -17.02
C ASN A 107 -6.49 -2.93 -18.50
N GLU A 108 -7.28 -2.06 -19.14
CA GLU A 108 -7.77 -2.30 -20.50
C GLU A 108 -6.65 -2.45 -21.55
N LYS A 109 -5.45 -1.90 -21.30
CA LYS A 109 -4.28 -2.14 -22.16
C LYS A 109 -3.80 -3.59 -22.07
N VAL A 110 -3.76 -4.16 -20.86
CA VAL A 110 -3.37 -5.55 -20.65
C VAL A 110 -4.47 -6.50 -21.12
N VAL A 111 -5.75 -6.14 -20.94
CA VAL A 111 -6.90 -6.87 -21.52
C VAL A 111 -6.74 -7.00 -23.04
N GLN A 112 -6.42 -5.91 -23.75
CA GLN A 112 -6.17 -5.97 -25.21
C GLN A 112 -5.04 -6.94 -25.58
N LEU A 113 -3.97 -7.00 -24.78
CA LEU A 113 -2.87 -7.95 -25.00
C LEU A 113 -3.33 -9.40 -24.78
N VAL A 114 -4.17 -9.65 -23.78
CA VAL A 114 -4.79 -10.97 -23.55
C VAL A 114 -5.67 -11.35 -24.73
N GLU A 115 -6.53 -10.45 -25.22
CA GLU A 115 -7.39 -10.71 -26.38
C GLU A 115 -6.60 -11.02 -27.66
N LEU A 116 -5.48 -10.31 -27.88
CA LEU A 116 -4.57 -10.60 -28.99
C LEU A 116 -3.92 -11.98 -28.83
N SER A 117 -3.56 -12.36 -27.61
CA SER A 117 -3.00 -13.68 -27.31
C SER A 117 -4.00 -14.80 -27.56
N ILE A 118 -5.27 -14.61 -27.15
CA ILE A 118 -6.35 -15.59 -27.37
C ILE A 118 -6.58 -15.81 -28.88
N LYS A 119 -6.43 -14.76 -29.70
CA LYS A 119 -6.59 -14.84 -31.16
C LYS A 119 -5.38 -15.45 -31.86
N GLN A 120 -4.24 -15.57 -31.19
CA GLN A 120 -3.02 -16.11 -31.76
C GLN A 120 -3.01 -17.65 -31.63
N PRO A 121 -3.18 -18.41 -32.73
CA PRO A 121 -3.40 -19.86 -32.66
C PRO A 121 -2.16 -20.67 -32.22
N ASP A 122 -0.97 -20.08 -32.29
CA ASP A 122 0.29 -20.66 -31.86
C ASP A 122 0.82 -20.08 -30.53
N ALA A 123 0.00 -19.31 -29.81
CA ALA A 123 0.31 -18.83 -28.47
C ALA A 123 -0.45 -19.63 -27.40
N LEU A 124 0.19 -19.86 -26.27
CA LEU A 124 -0.50 -20.30 -25.06
C LEU A 124 -0.76 -19.08 -24.16
N CYS A 125 -2.02 -18.81 -23.84
CA CYS A 125 -2.43 -17.69 -23.02
C CYS A 125 -2.66 -18.11 -21.56
N VAL A 126 -1.85 -17.59 -20.64
CA VAL A 126 -1.83 -18.02 -19.23
C VAL A 126 -2.09 -16.84 -18.31
N LEU A 127 -3.06 -16.99 -17.41
CA LEU A 127 -3.20 -16.16 -16.21
C LEU A 127 -2.41 -16.81 -15.06
N LEU A 128 -1.58 -16.04 -14.38
CA LEU A 128 -0.77 -16.49 -13.25
C LEU A 128 -1.01 -15.55 -12.05
N THR A 129 -1.17 -16.08 -10.85
CA THR A 129 -1.28 -15.23 -9.65
C THR A 129 -0.70 -15.91 -8.43
N GLY A 130 -0.19 -15.09 -7.50
CA GLY A 130 0.22 -15.54 -6.18
C GLY A 130 -0.95 -15.88 -5.25
N ARG A 131 -2.21 -15.61 -5.61
CA ARG A 131 -3.38 -15.90 -4.78
C ARG A 131 -3.55 -17.40 -4.50
N ALA A 132 -4.07 -17.74 -3.33
CA ALA A 132 -4.26 -19.12 -2.90
C ALA A 132 -5.33 -19.81 -3.73
N GLU A 133 -4.99 -20.94 -4.35
CA GLU A 133 -5.92 -21.70 -5.18
C GLU A 133 -7.21 -22.04 -4.42
N LYS A 134 -7.08 -22.58 -3.20
CA LYS A 134 -8.23 -22.98 -2.37
C LYS A 134 -9.20 -21.84 -2.06
N ALA A 135 -8.71 -20.59 -1.95
CA ALA A 135 -9.54 -19.47 -1.51
C ALA A 135 -10.07 -18.60 -2.66
N PHE A 136 -9.37 -18.58 -3.80
CA PHE A 136 -9.64 -17.61 -4.88
C PHE A 136 -10.08 -18.23 -6.21
N THR A 137 -10.01 -19.55 -6.38
CA THR A 137 -10.28 -20.21 -7.67
C THR A 137 -11.65 -19.82 -8.24
N ASP A 138 -12.71 -19.94 -7.44
CA ASP A 138 -14.07 -19.70 -7.93
C ASP A 138 -14.28 -18.22 -8.28
N LEU A 139 -13.75 -17.31 -7.45
CA LEU A 139 -13.86 -15.87 -7.67
C LEU A 139 -13.10 -15.43 -8.92
N VAL A 140 -11.82 -15.81 -9.05
CA VAL A 140 -10.99 -15.41 -10.21
C VAL A 140 -11.58 -15.96 -11.51
N LYS A 141 -12.06 -17.21 -11.53
CA LYS A 141 -12.74 -17.79 -12.69
C LYS A 141 -13.98 -16.99 -13.09
N LYS A 142 -14.83 -16.62 -12.12
CA LYS A 142 -16.01 -15.78 -12.40
C LYS A 142 -15.61 -14.42 -12.98
N MET A 143 -14.58 -13.78 -12.44
CA MET A 143 -14.11 -12.48 -12.90
C MET A 143 -13.64 -12.52 -14.35
N VAL A 144 -12.76 -13.47 -14.70
CA VAL A 144 -12.25 -13.58 -16.08
C VAL A 144 -13.34 -14.02 -17.06
N ALA A 145 -14.24 -14.93 -16.65
CA ALA A 145 -15.36 -15.37 -17.48
C ALA A 145 -16.35 -14.23 -17.76
N SER A 146 -16.67 -13.42 -16.74
CA SER A 146 -17.57 -12.27 -16.89
C SER A 146 -16.99 -11.23 -17.85
N LYS A 147 -15.67 -11.03 -17.85
CA LYS A 147 -14.96 -10.15 -18.80
C LYS A 147 -14.80 -10.77 -20.20
N GLY A 148 -15.11 -12.05 -20.38
CA GLY A 148 -14.94 -12.77 -21.65
C GLY A 148 -13.50 -13.14 -21.98
N LEU A 149 -12.64 -13.28 -20.97
CA LEU A 149 -11.22 -13.62 -21.15
C LEU A 149 -11.01 -15.14 -21.05
N GLU A 150 -10.91 -15.78 -22.21
CA GLU A 150 -10.77 -17.24 -22.33
C GLU A 150 -9.31 -17.70 -22.31
N PHE A 151 -8.69 -17.70 -21.13
CA PHE A 151 -7.35 -18.25 -20.94
C PHE A 151 -7.26 -19.76 -21.24
N ASP A 152 -6.08 -20.23 -21.63
CA ASP A 152 -5.78 -21.67 -21.70
C ASP A 152 -5.50 -22.24 -20.32
N MET A 153 -4.88 -21.44 -19.45
CA MET A 153 -4.56 -21.80 -18.08
C MET A 153 -4.85 -20.65 -17.13
N VAL A 154 -5.44 -20.98 -15.97
CA VAL A 154 -5.59 -20.05 -14.83
C VAL A 154 -4.88 -20.67 -13.64
N CYS A 155 -3.67 -20.21 -13.40
CA CYS A 155 -2.72 -20.76 -12.43
C CYS A 155 -2.71 -19.92 -11.16
N LEU A 156 -3.39 -20.41 -10.12
CA LEU A 156 -3.29 -19.90 -8.76
C LEU A 156 -2.20 -20.67 -8.01
N LYS A 157 -1.76 -20.15 -6.86
CA LYS A 157 -0.74 -20.83 -6.05
C LYS A 157 -1.37 -21.97 -5.24
N PRO A 158 -1.01 -23.25 -5.51
CA PRO A 158 -1.45 -24.36 -4.69
C PRO A 158 -0.70 -24.38 -3.35
N GLN A 159 -1.14 -25.22 -2.41
CA GLN A 159 -0.43 -25.42 -1.14
C GLN A 159 0.96 -26.05 -1.35
N VAL A 160 1.06 -26.97 -2.32
CA VAL A 160 2.28 -27.65 -2.75
C VAL A 160 2.27 -27.78 -4.27
N SER A 161 3.43 -27.91 -4.89
CA SER A 161 3.49 -28.19 -6.33
C SER A 161 2.82 -29.53 -6.67
N PRO A 162 2.50 -29.78 -7.96
CA PRO A 162 2.05 -31.11 -8.41
C PRO A 162 3.07 -32.24 -8.16
N THR A 163 4.32 -31.89 -7.83
CA THR A 163 5.39 -32.81 -7.41
C THR A 163 5.60 -32.83 -5.89
N ASN A 164 4.66 -32.28 -5.12
CA ASN A 164 4.67 -32.21 -3.66
C ASN A 164 5.81 -31.37 -3.05
N GLN A 165 6.31 -30.38 -3.79
CA GLN A 165 7.32 -29.43 -3.31
C GLN A 165 6.64 -28.23 -2.65
N HIS A 166 7.14 -27.81 -1.49
CA HIS A 166 6.70 -26.58 -0.84
C HIS A 166 7.31 -25.34 -1.50
N PHE A 167 6.55 -24.25 -1.52
CA PHE A 167 6.99 -22.97 -2.07
C PHE A 167 7.59 -22.08 -0.98
N GLN A 168 8.80 -21.57 -1.22
CA GLN A 168 9.46 -20.63 -0.30
C GLN A 168 8.77 -19.27 -0.27
N ASN A 169 8.36 -18.76 -1.44
CA ASN A 169 7.67 -17.50 -1.62
C ASN A 169 6.87 -17.51 -2.95
N THR A 170 6.20 -16.41 -3.28
CA THR A 170 5.43 -16.29 -4.53
C THR A 170 6.34 -16.37 -5.76
N MET A 171 7.50 -15.73 -5.74
CA MET A 171 8.46 -15.77 -6.85
C MET A 171 8.89 -17.21 -7.17
N HIS A 172 9.25 -18.00 -6.16
CA HIS A 172 9.65 -19.40 -6.31
C HIS A 172 8.53 -20.27 -6.89
N PHE A 173 7.28 -20.05 -6.46
CA PHE A 173 6.11 -20.68 -7.09
C PHE A 173 6.03 -20.36 -8.58
N LYS A 174 6.06 -19.06 -8.94
CA LYS A 174 5.96 -18.62 -10.33
C LYS A 174 7.12 -19.19 -11.17
N GLN A 175 8.35 -19.20 -10.65
CA GLN A 175 9.52 -19.78 -11.33
C GLN A 175 9.39 -21.29 -11.55
N LEU A 176 8.91 -22.06 -10.57
CA LEU A 176 8.67 -23.50 -10.73
C LEU A 176 7.62 -23.78 -11.80
N PHE A 177 6.52 -23.03 -11.79
CA PHE A 177 5.49 -23.11 -12.81
C PHE A 177 6.06 -22.76 -14.19
N LEU A 178 6.76 -21.64 -14.32
CA LEU A 178 7.38 -21.20 -15.58
C LEU A 178 8.38 -22.24 -16.12
N ASN A 179 9.17 -22.88 -15.24
CA ASN A 179 10.05 -23.96 -15.65
C ASN A 179 9.24 -25.14 -16.22
N ALA A 180 8.18 -25.58 -15.54
CA ALA A 180 7.31 -26.64 -16.05
C ALA A 180 6.66 -26.27 -17.39
N LEU A 181 6.24 -25.02 -17.54
CA LEU A 181 5.65 -24.48 -18.76
C LEU A 181 6.63 -24.52 -19.94
N MET A 182 7.84 -23.97 -19.75
CA MET A 182 8.87 -23.86 -20.79
C MET A 182 9.42 -25.23 -21.23
N GLU A 183 9.57 -26.17 -20.29
CA GLU A 183 10.03 -27.53 -20.59
C GLU A 183 8.93 -28.37 -21.26
N THR A 184 7.65 -28.13 -20.93
CA THR A 184 6.53 -28.83 -21.58
C THR A 184 6.34 -28.36 -23.01
N TYR A 185 6.27 -27.04 -23.24
CA TYR A 185 6.17 -26.45 -24.57
C TYR A 185 7.55 -26.16 -25.16
N LYS A 186 8.36 -27.22 -25.31
CA LYS A 186 9.76 -27.15 -25.75
C LYS A 186 9.99 -26.51 -27.13
N TYR A 187 8.96 -26.44 -27.97
CA TYR A 187 9.01 -25.80 -29.29
C TYR A 187 8.66 -24.31 -29.28
N ALA A 188 8.23 -23.76 -28.14
CA ALA A 188 7.98 -22.34 -28.00
C ALA A 188 9.30 -21.56 -28.04
N THR A 189 9.43 -20.61 -28.95
CA THR A 189 10.65 -19.81 -29.15
C THR A 189 10.66 -18.52 -28.36
N GLU A 190 9.50 -18.08 -27.86
CA GLU A 190 9.39 -16.87 -27.05
C GLU A 190 8.51 -17.04 -25.80
N ILE A 191 8.81 -16.25 -24.77
CA ILE A 191 7.96 -16.05 -23.59
C ILE A 191 7.88 -14.56 -23.24
N LYS A 192 6.67 -14.08 -22.99
CA LYS A 192 6.38 -12.72 -22.53
C LYS A 192 5.64 -12.81 -21.20
N ILE A 193 6.17 -12.17 -20.16
CA ILE A 193 5.51 -12.07 -18.86
C ILE A 193 5.20 -10.60 -18.53
N TYR A 194 3.96 -10.33 -18.12
CA TYR A 194 3.50 -9.02 -17.67
C TYR A 194 3.30 -9.04 -16.16
N GLU A 195 3.91 -8.10 -15.45
CA GLU A 195 3.93 -8.04 -13.99
C GLU A 195 4.07 -6.59 -13.51
N ASP A 196 3.35 -6.19 -12.47
CA ASP A 196 3.37 -4.83 -11.92
C ASP A 196 4.62 -4.58 -11.06
N ARG A 197 5.03 -5.59 -10.26
CA ARG A 197 6.09 -5.40 -9.27
C ARG A 197 7.49 -5.33 -9.91
N PRO A 198 8.26 -4.26 -9.64
CA PRO A 198 9.63 -4.12 -10.15
C PRO A 198 10.56 -5.26 -9.69
N LYS A 199 10.43 -5.68 -8.42
CA LYS A 199 11.22 -6.79 -7.84
C LYS A 199 10.92 -8.11 -8.56
N HIS A 200 9.64 -8.36 -8.88
CA HIS A 200 9.26 -9.58 -9.58
C HIS A 200 9.71 -9.56 -11.03
N THR A 201 9.51 -8.45 -11.74
CA THR A 201 9.98 -8.28 -13.11
C THR A 201 11.50 -8.48 -13.21
N ARG A 202 12.29 -7.93 -12.27
CA ARG A 202 13.73 -8.19 -12.18
C ARG A 202 14.02 -9.67 -11.94
N GLY A 203 13.35 -10.30 -10.97
CA GLY A 203 13.51 -11.72 -10.66
C GLY A 203 13.20 -12.64 -11.84
N PHE A 204 12.25 -12.30 -12.71
CA PHE A 204 11.98 -13.06 -13.93
C PHE A 204 13.09 -12.90 -14.97
N ARG A 205 13.61 -11.68 -15.17
CA ARG A 205 14.73 -11.45 -16.09
C ARG A 205 15.96 -12.26 -15.68
N ASP A 206 16.29 -12.24 -14.38
CA ASP A 206 17.41 -13.02 -13.82
C ASP A 206 17.17 -14.52 -14.00
N PHE A 207 15.95 -14.99 -13.72
CA PHE A 207 15.55 -16.39 -13.90
C PHE A 207 15.66 -16.85 -15.36
N PHE A 208 15.19 -16.05 -16.33
CA PHE A 208 15.27 -16.42 -17.74
C PHE A 208 16.70 -16.41 -18.28
N ALA A 209 17.54 -15.46 -17.83
CA ALA A 209 18.95 -15.45 -18.17
C ALA A 209 19.68 -16.69 -17.63
N GLU A 210 19.40 -17.07 -16.37
CA GLU A 210 19.87 -18.32 -15.77
C GLU A 210 19.38 -19.55 -16.53
N TYR A 211 18.10 -19.60 -16.86
CA TYR A 211 17.49 -20.68 -17.60
C TYR A 211 18.17 -20.89 -18.96
N ASN A 212 18.31 -19.83 -19.76
CA ASN A 212 18.97 -19.90 -21.06
C ASN A 212 20.45 -20.30 -20.96
N ARG A 213 21.17 -19.85 -19.91
CA ARG A 213 22.55 -20.28 -19.68
C ARG A 213 22.65 -21.78 -19.41
N ARG A 214 21.72 -22.34 -18.62
CA ARG A 214 21.64 -23.79 -18.38
C ARG A 214 21.32 -24.56 -19.67
N GLN A 215 20.40 -24.04 -20.49
CA GLN A 215 20.06 -24.63 -21.78
C GLN A 215 21.24 -24.60 -22.77
N ALA A 216 22.11 -23.60 -22.71
CA ALA A 216 23.33 -23.57 -23.53
C ALA A 216 24.36 -24.64 -23.13
N LEU A 217 24.41 -25.02 -21.85
CA LEU A 217 25.34 -26.02 -21.33
C LEU A 217 24.81 -27.45 -21.51
N ASN A 218 23.55 -27.69 -21.16
CA ASN A 218 22.87 -28.98 -21.25
C ASN A 218 21.47 -28.78 -21.86
N PRO A 219 21.36 -28.73 -23.20
CA PRO A 219 20.11 -28.42 -23.87
C PRO A 219 19.05 -29.51 -23.66
N THR A 220 17.90 -29.14 -23.10
CA THR A 220 16.66 -29.94 -23.16
C THR A 220 15.71 -29.41 -24.23
N ARG A 221 15.88 -28.15 -24.63
CA ARG A 221 15.15 -27.46 -25.69
C ARG A 221 16.03 -26.37 -26.36
N GLY A 222 15.52 -25.74 -27.41
CA GLY A 222 16.19 -24.60 -28.06
C GLY A 222 16.17 -23.32 -27.20
N PRO A 223 16.95 -22.28 -27.56
CA PRO A 223 16.97 -21.01 -26.83
C PRO A 223 15.57 -20.37 -26.78
N LEU A 224 15.31 -19.60 -25.73
CA LEU A 224 14.03 -18.93 -25.51
C LEU A 224 14.24 -17.41 -25.47
N ALA A 225 13.60 -16.68 -26.39
CA ALA A 225 13.51 -15.23 -26.32
C ALA A 225 12.55 -14.85 -25.18
N ALA A 226 13.07 -14.33 -24.07
CA ALA A 226 12.31 -14.13 -22.86
C ALA A 226 12.26 -12.65 -22.46
N GLU A 227 11.06 -12.11 -22.32
CA GLU A 227 10.83 -10.72 -21.94
C GLU A 227 9.90 -10.62 -20.74
N ALA A 228 10.29 -9.80 -19.76
CA ALA A 228 9.47 -9.45 -18.61
C ALA A 228 9.15 -7.94 -18.66
N PHE A 229 7.88 -7.63 -18.88
CA PHE A 229 7.35 -6.28 -18.96
C PHE A 229 6.85 -5.83 -17.59
N GLN A 230 7.43 -4.74 -17.10
CA GLN A 230 6.91 -4.09 -15.91
C GLN A 230 5.67 -3.27 -16.31
N VAL A 231 4.52 -3.66 -15.80
CA VAL A 231 3.27 -2.91 -15.94
C VAL A 231 3.24 -1.83 -14.86
N ALA A 232 2.73 -0.64 -15.20
CA ALA A 232 2.56 0.42 -14.21
C ALA A 232 1.48 0.00 -13.20
N ASP A 233 1.80 0.10 -11.90
CA ASP A 233 0.84 -0.11 -10.83
C ASP A 233 -0.25 0.99 -10.91
N ASP A 234 -1.50 0.55 -11.05
CA ASP A 234 -2.70 1.38 -11.04
C ASP A 234 -3.66 0.87 -9.95
N SER A 235 -3.10 0.61 -8.76
CA SER A 235 -3.83 0.14 -7.60
C SER A 235 -4.92 1.13 -7.17
N THR A 236 -6.00 0.55 -6.65
CA THR A 236 -7.16 1.29 -6.13
C THR A 236 -7.34 0.98 -4.65
N SER A 237 -8.30 1.62 -3.99
CA SER A 237 -8.74 1.25 -2.64
C SER A 237 -10.23 0.99 -2.66
N LEU A 238 -10.72 0.27 -1.64
CA LEU A 238 -12.15 0.07 -1.47
C LEU A 238 -12.80 1.38 -0.99
N ASP A 239 -14.13 1.45 -1.12
CA ASP A 239 -14.90 2.46 -0.41
C ASP A 239 -14.58 2.38 1.10
N PRO A 240 -14.28 3.49 1.79
CA PRO A 240 -13.88 3.47 3.20
C PRO A 240 -14.83 2.70 4.12
N VAL A 241 -16.14 2.77 3.88
CA VAL A 241 -17.15 2.10 4.72
C VAL A 241 -17.10 0.59 4.46
N VAL A 242 -17.09 0.20 3.19
CA VAL A 242 -16.96 -1.21 2.77
C VAL A 242 -15.65 -1.81 3.30
N GLU A 243 -14.57 -1.06 3.19
CA GLU A 243 -13.25 -1.49 3.65
C GLU A 243 -13.22 -1.80 5.15
N VAL A 244 -13.74 -0.88 5.97
CA VAL A 244 -13.84 -1.08 7.42
C VAL A 244 -14.73 -2.27 7.74
N ALA A 245 -15.84 -2.45 7.03
CA ALA A 245 -16.72 -3.59 7.22
C ALA A 245 -16.03 -4.93 6.91
N VAL A 246 -15.25 -5.01 5.83
CA VAL A 246 -14.49 -6.22 5.47
C VAL A 246 -13.43 -6.53 6.52
N VAL A 247 -12.64 -5.53 6.95
CA VAL A 247 -11.61 -5.73 7.99
C VAL A 247 -12.24 -6.11 9.33
N ARG A 248 -13.38 -5.50 9.69
CA ARG A 248 -14.14 -5.86 10.89
C ARG A 248 -14.59 -7.32 10.86
N GLN A 249 -15.07 -7.81 9.71
CA GLN A 249 -15.44 -9.22 9.57
C GLN A 249 -14.21 -10.14 9.69
N MET A 250 -13.10 -9.81 9.06
CA MET A 250 -11.84 -10.57 9.20
C MET A 250 -11.39 -10.66 10.66
N MET A 251 -11.53 -9.56 11.41
CA MET A 251 -11.23 -9.48 12.83
C MET A 251 -12.19 -10.32 13.69
N GLN A 252 -13.48 -10.29 13.39
CA GLN A 252 -14.48 -11.11 14.08
C GLN A 252 -14.18 -12.61 13.91
N ASP A 253 -13.93 -13.07 12.68
CA ASP A 253 -13.59 -14.47 12.41
C ASP A 253 -12.31 -14.89 13.16
N HIS A 254 -11.34 -13.97 13.27
CA HIS A 254 -10.13 -14.18 14.04
C HIS A 254 -10.41 -14.33 15.54
N ASN A 255 -11.16 -13.39 16.12
CA ASN A 255 -11.51 -13.42 17.53
C ASN A 255 -12.33 -14.65 17.90
N GLU A 256 -13.32 -15.04 17.07
CA GLU A 256 -14.10 -16.26 17.26
C GLU A 256 -13.23 -17.52 17.25
N SER A 257 -12.23 -17.57 16.37
CA SER A 257 -11.29 -18.69 16.29
C SER A 257 -10.40 -18.77 17.53
N LEU A 258 -9.97 -17.63 18.08
CA LEU A 258 -9.20 -17.58 19.33
C LEU A 258 -10.02 -17.96 20.55
N GLN A 259 -11.30 -17.60 20.61
CA GLN A 259 -12.17 -17.98 21.73
C GLN A 259 -12.39 -19.50 21.82
N LYS A 260 -12.40 -20.19 20.67
CA LYS A 260 -12.47 -21.65 20.56
C LYS A 260 -11.16 -22.35 20.94
N ALA A 261 -10.05 -21.62 21.05
CA ALA A 261 -8.76 -22.18 21.43
C ALA A 261 -8.72 -22.54 22.93
N PRO A 262 -7.91 -23.55 23.31
CA PRO A 262 -7.65 -23.90 24.71
C PRO A 262 -7.23 -22.67 25.55
N PRO A 263 -7.66 -22.57 26.83
CA PRO A 263 -7.40 -21.40 27.67
C PRO A 263 -5.92 -20.99 27.78
N ASP A 264 -5.01 -21.96 27.73
CA ASP A 264 -3.55 -21.76 27.79
C ASP A 264 -2.93 -21.20 26.50
N LEU A 265 -3.70 -21.15 25.40
CA LEU A 265 -3.29 -20.63 24.09
C LEU A 265 -4.10 -19.40 23.67
N ARG A 266 -5.04 -18.92 24.51
CA ARG A 266 -5.83 -17.74 24.20
C ARG A 266 -4.94 -16.51 24.15
N GLN A 267 -4.93 -15.86 22.99
CA GLN A 267 -4.32 -14.55 22.81
C GLN A 267 -5.37 -13.45 23.06
N PRO A 268 -4.95 -12.22 23.40
CA PRO A 268 -5.86 -11.09 23.47
C PRO A 268 -6.62 -10.91 22.14
N LEU A 269 -7.91 -10.57 22.24
CA LEU A 269 -8.75 -10.31 21.08
C LEU A 269 -8.28 -9.03 20.39
N LEU A 270 -8.55 -8.93 19.09
CA LEU A 270 -8.30 -7.72 18.33
C LEU A 270 -9.52 -6.81 18.35
N GLU A 271 -9.27 -5.50 18.35
CA GLU A 271 -10.28 -4.47 18.19
C GLU A 271 -9.82 -3.36 17.23
N ILE A 272 -10.80 -2.65 16.64
CA ILE A 272 -10.54 -1.48 15.81
C ILE A 272 -10.61 -0.24 16.70
N LYS A 273 -9.50 0.48 16.83
CA LYS A 273 -9.40 1.75 17.58
C LYS A 273 -9.38 2.94 16.63
N LYS A 274 -9.95 4.06 17.05
CA LYS A 274 -9.85 5.34 16.33
C LYS A 274 -8.67 6.13 16.89
N THR A 275 -7.85 6.70 16.01
CA THR A 275 -6.85 7.73 16.36
C THR A 275 -7.32 9.06 15.85
N VAL A 276 -7.34 10.10 16.67
CA VAL A 276 -7.54 11.47 16.17
C VAL A 276 -6.18 12.09 15.93
N CYS A 277 -5.87 12.36 14.66
CA CYS A 277 -4.63 13.02 14.26
C CYS A 277 -4.67 14.50 14.65
N PHE A 278 -5.78 15.18 14.35
CA PHE A 278 -6.01 16.57 14.77
C PHE A 278 -7.49 16.94 14.68
N THR A 279 -7.85 18.02 15.37
CA THR A 279 -9.13 18.73 15.16
C THR A 279 -8.88 20.00 14.38
N GLY A 280 -9.72 20.28 13.39
CA GLY A 280 -9.57 21.44 12.51
C GLY A 280 -10.87 21.93 11.89
N TYR A 281 -10.81 23.10 11.27
CA TYR A 281 -11.85 23.57 10.37
C TYR A 281 -11.60 22.91 9.01
N MET A 282 -12.39 21.90 8.68
CA MET A 282 -12.28 21.10 7.47
C MET A 282 -12.79 21.88 6.27
N ILE A 283 -12.01 21.85 5.19
CA ILE A 283 -12.27 22.58 3.94
C ILE A 283 -12.90 21.61 2.94
N SER A 284 -13.93 22.07 2.22
CA SER A 284 -14.56 21.27 1.17
C SER A 284 -13.55 20.90 0.07
N PRO A 285 -13.69 19.75 -0.63
CA PRO A 285 -12.80 19.39 -1.74
C PRO A 285 -12.79 20.43 -2.88
N ASP A 286 -13.92 21.10 -3.12
CA ASP A 286 -14.03 22.12 -4.16
C ASP A 286 -13.27 23.40 -3.79
N ASP A 287 -13.35 23.85 -2.54
CA ASP A 287 -12.60 25.01 -2.08
C ASP A 287 -11.11 24.66 -1.90
N THR A 288 -10.78 23.43 -1.50
CA THR A 288 -9.40 22.92 -1.48
C THR A 288 -8.73 23.07 -2.85
N LYS A 289 -9.45 22.81 -3.97
CA LYS A 289 -8.91 23.01 -5.33
C LYS A 289 -8.68 24.49 -5.64
N LYS A 290 -9.62 25.36 -5.29
CA LYS A 290 -9.51 26.82 -5.51
C LYS A 290 -8.37 27.42 -4.71
N ILE A 291 -8.26 27.07 -3.42
CA ILE A 291 -7.23 27.59 -2.51
C ILE A 291 -5.83 27.16 -2.95
N ARG A 292 -5.68 25.92 -3.44
CA ARG A 292 -4.40 25.45 -4.01
C ARG A 292 -3.94 26.30 -5.20
N GLY A 293 -4.86 26.88 -5.96
CA GLY A 293 -4.53 27.78 -7.08
C GLY A 293 -3.74 29.03 -6.66
N PHE A 294 -3.74 29.41 -5.38
CA PHE A 294 -2.95 30.55 -4.88
C PHE A 294 -1.50 30.19 -4.56
N ALA A 295 -1.12 28.91 -4.57
CA ALA A 295 0.24 28.51 -4.29
C ALA A 295 1.16 28.89 -5.47
N HIS A 296 2.00 29.91 -5.27
CA HIS A 296 3.06 30.29 -6.21
C HIS A 296 4.23 29.31 -6.08
N ILE A 297 4.07 28.13 -6.67
CA ILE A 297 5.06 27.06 -6.62
C ILE A 297 5.96 27.17 -7.86
N PRO A 298 7.30 27.29 -7.68
CA PRO A 298 8.24 27.29 -8.79
C PRO A 298 8.06 26.06 -9.71
N HIS A 299 8.09 26.29 -11.03
CA HIS A 299 7.85 25.25 -12.04
C HIS A 299 8.88 24.10 -12.02
N ASP A 300 10.04 24.30 -11.40
CA ASP A 300 11.11 23.34 -11.21
C ASP A 300 10.93 22.44 -9.97
N ALA A 301 9.95 22.72 -9.10
CA ALA A 301 9.72 21.99 -7.85
C ALA A 301 8.84 20.72 -7.99
N THR A 302 8.63 20.21 -9.20
CA THR A 302 7.54 19.26 -9.53
C THR A 302 7.77 17.81 -9.12
N GLY A 303 8.90 17.44 -8.53
CA GLY A 303 9.25 16.04 -8.24
C GLY A 303 8.85 15.48 -6.86
N ASP A 304 8.82 16.32 -5.82
CA ASP A 304 8.74 15.86 -4.41
C ASP A 304 7.72 16.64 -3.56
N LEU A 305 6.74 17.27 -4.22
CA LEU A 305 5.77 18.13 -3.57
C LEU A 305 4.51 17.36 -3.16
N LYS A 306 4.16 17.46 -1.88
CA LYS A 306 2.87 17.03 -1.34
C LYS A 306 1.91 18.21 -1.31
N HIS A 307 0.69 17.99 -1.79
CA HIS A 307 -0.36 19.00 -1.79
C HIS A 307 -1.33 18.76 -0.63
N TYR A 308 -1.69 19.85 0.05
CA TYR A 308 -2.59 19.88 1.19
C TYR A 308 -3.80 20.77 0.86
N ALA A 309 -4.12 21.72 1.75
CA ALA A 309 -5.26 22.65 1.70
C ALA A 309 -6.62 22.09 2.15
N ASN A 310 -6.62 21.07 3.01
CA ASN A 310 -7.84 20.40 3.48
C ASN A 310 -8.35 20.88 4.85
N SER A 311 -7.57 21.66 5.61
CA SER A 311 -7.98 22.13 6.95
C SER A 311 -7.22 23.35 7.46
N ILE A 312 -7.85 24.11 8.35
CA ILE A 312 -7.21 25.07 9.27
C ILE A 312 -7.11 24.38 10.64
N LEU A 313 -5.92 24.34 11.24
CA LEU A 313 -5.70 23.61 12.50
C LEU A 313 -6.39 24.32 13.69
N ILE A 314 -7.17 23.58 14.48
CA ILE A 314 -7.62 24.01 15.80
C ILE A 314 -6.60 23.56 16.83
N CYS A 315 -6.37 22.25 16.93
CA CYS A 315 -5.34 21.66 17.79
C CYS A 315 -4.88 20.29 17.24
N PRO A 316 -3.59 19.90 17.44
CA PRO A 316 -3.00 18.68 16.89
C PRO A 316 -3.32 17.42 17.72
N ARG A 317 -4.56 17.31 18.21
CA ARG A 317 -5.05 16.28 19.13
C ARG A 317 -6.59 16.26 19.17
N PRO A 318 -7.23 15.26 19.82
CA PRO A 318 -8.62 15.38 20.26
C PRO A 318 -8.86 16.73 20.94
N CYS A 319 -9.89 17.46 20.50
CA CYS A 319 -10.14 18.80 21.00
C CYS A 319 -10.66 18.77 22.45
N PRO A 320 -10.04 19.52 23.38
CA PRO A 320 -10.59 19.65 24.73
C PRO A 320 -12.01 20.24 24.69
N PRO A 321 -12.94 19.77 25.56
CA PRO A 321 -14.34 20.23 25.55
C PRO A 321 -14.51 21.75 25.63
N SER A 322 -13.64 22.45 26.37
CA SER A 322 -13.66 23.90 26.50
C SER A 322 -13.33 24.64 25.20
N ILE A 323 -12.36 24.13 24.43
CA ILE A 323 -11.99 24.69 23.11
C ILE A 323 -13.08 24.34 22.10
N LEU A 324 -13.59 23.11 22.14
CA LEU A 324 -14.64 22.65 21.25
C LEU A 324 -15.93 23.49 21.41
N ALA A 325 -16.34 23.75 22.66
CA ALA A 325 -17.47 24.64 22.95
C ALA A 325 -17.24 26.07 22.44
N LYS A 326 -16.02 26.61 22.58
CA LYS A 326 -15.65 27.94 22.10
C LYS A 326 -15.81 28.09 20.58
N VAL A 327 -15.55 27.04 19.80
CA VAL A 327 -15.66 27.05 18.33
C VAL A 327 -17.05 26.60 17.83
N GLY A 328 -18.00 26.37 18.74
CA GLY A 328 -19.39 26.02 18.43
C GLY A 328 -19.67 24.52 18.32
N GLY A 329 -18.71 23.65 18.66
CA GLY A 329 -18.88 22.20 18.62
C GLY A 329 -18.51 21.55 17.28
N MET A 330 -18.61 20.22 17.22
CA MET A 330 -18.40 19.46 15.98
C MET A 330 -19.51 19.77 14.98
N GLY A 331 -19.15 19.87 13.70
CA GLY A 331 -20.10 20.23 12.63
C GLY A 331 -20.40 21.74 12.54
N SER A 332 -19.89 22.56 13.48
CA SER A 332 -20.04 24.01 13.42
C SER A 332 -19.39 24.57 12.17
N LYS A 333 -20.01 25.58 11.55
CA LYS A 333 -19.55 26.16 10.29
C LYS A 333 -18.96 27.55 10.49
N MET A 334 -17.93 27.87 9.71
CA MET A 334 -17.29 29.19 9.76
C MET A 334 -16.80 29.61 8.37
N LEU A 335 -17.00 30.88 8.03
CA LEU A 335 -16.45 31.49 6.83
C LEU A 335 -15.06 32.04 7.09
N TRP A 336 -14.17 31.83 6.12
CA TRP A 336 -12.79 32.30 6.13
C TRP A 336 -12.47 33.02 4.83
N GLU A 337 -11.69 34.09 4.93
CA GLU A 337 -11.16 34.82 3.79
C GLU A 337 -9.65 34.60 3.70
N VAL A 338 -9.15 34.29 2.51
CA VAL A 338 -7.72 34.27 2.23
C VAL A 338 -7.20 35.70 2.14
N THR A 339 -6.18 36.01 2.92
CA THR A 339 -5.59 37.37 3.00
C THR A 339 -4.23 37.48 2.33
N GLY A 340 -3.52 36.36 2.19
CA GLY A 340 -2.19 36.35 1.61
C GLY A 340 -1.58 34.95 1.58
N THR A 341 -0.46 34.83 0.89
CA THR A 341 0.30 33.58 0.74
C THR A 341 1.74 33.79 1.16
N GLY A 342 2.36 32.74 1.68
CA GLY A 342 3.77 32.77 2.05
C GLY A 342 4.43 31.41 1.86
N SER A 343 5.75 31.41 1.87
CA SER A 343 6.56 30.19 1.81
C SER A 343 7.66 30.22 2.86
N LEU A 344 8.10 29.03 3.26
CA LEU A 344 9.22 28.82 4.16
C LEU A 344 10.28 27.99 3.44
N ASN A 345 11.46 28.59 3.21
CA ASN A 345 12.64 27.94 2.64
C ASN A 345 12.37 27.13 1.35
N GLU A 346 11.39 27.56 0.54
CA GLU A 346 10.92 26.83 -0.67
C GLU A 346 10.57 25.35 -0.42
N ASN A 347 10.27 25.00 0.82
CA ASN A 347 9.95 23.65 1.25
C ASN A 347 8.52 23.55 1.78
N LEU A 348 7.88 24.67 2.11
CA LEU A 348 6.51 24.73 2.61
C LEU A 348 5.83 25.99 2.07
N TRP A 349 4.58 25.87 1.63
CA TRP A 349 3.74 26.97 1.17
C TRP A 349 2.44 26.98 1.96
N ALA A 350 1.99 28.15 2.36
CA ALA A 350 0.77 28.33 3.14
C ALA A 350 -0.02 29.58 2.71
N ALA A 351 -1.32 29.55 2.97
CA ALA A 351 -2.22 30.69 2.85
C ALA A 351 -2.63 31.18 4.25
N ARG A 352 -2.48 32.47 4.51
CA ARG A 352 -2.98 33.13 5.72
C ARG A 352 -4.45 33.47 5.52
N VAL A 353 -5.27 33.12 6.50
CA VAL A 353 -6.71 33.37 6.45
C VAL A 353 -7.15 34.25 7.61
N ARG A 354 -8.37 34.78 7.54
CA ARG A 354 -9.05 35.47 8.65
C ARG A 354 -10.52 35.05 8.69
N PRO A 355 -11.16 35.02 9.87
CA PRO A 355 -12.57 34.69 9.95
C PRO A 355 -13.43 35.82 9.35
N VAL A 356 -14.61 35.45 8.85
CA VAL A 356 -15.62 36.38 8.32
C VAL A 356 -16.94 36.17 9.09
N PRO A 357 -17.46 37.18 9.82
CA PRO A 357 -16.85 38.50 10.05
C PRO A 357 -15.57 38.43 10.88
N SER A 358 -14.73 39.47 10.85
CA SER A 358 -13.46 39.52 11.60
C SER A 358 -13.63 39.47 13.13
N THR A 359 -14.86 39.66 13.61
CA THR A 359 -15.24 39.55 15.02
C THR A 359 -15.69 38.15 15.43
N ALA A 360 -15.80 37.20 14.50
CA ALA A 360 -16.22 35.84 14.81
C ALA A 360 -15.22 35.17 15.77
N VAL A 361 -15.74 34.48 16.77
CA VAL A 361 -14.94 33.76 17.75
C VAL A 361 -14.34 32.52 17.12
N TYR A 362 -13.02 32.36 17.21
CA TYR A 362 -12.32 31.18 16.73
C TYR A 362 -11.21 30.74 17.69
N HIS A 363 -10.70 29.53 17.48
CA HIS A 363 -9.50 29.01 18.13
C HIS A 363 -8.56 28.37 17.10
N THR A 364 -7.26 28.55 17.30
CA THR A 364 -6.16 27.90 16.59
C THR A 364 -4.96 27.86 17.53
N ASP A 365 -4.28 26.73 17.60
CA ASP A 365 -3.01 26.62 18.34
C ASP A 365 -1.85 27.33 17.58
N ASN A 366 -2.01 27.58 16.28
CA ASN A 366 -1.07 28.40 15.52
C ASN A 366 -1.23 29.89 15.86
N PRO A 367 -0.15 30.70 15.88
CA PRO A 367 -0.19 32.14 16.17
C PRO A 367 -1.11 32.93 15.23
N ILE A 368 -1.23 32.46 13.98
CA ILE A 368 -2.16 32.98 12.98
C ILE A 368 -2.91 31.80 12.34
N PRO A 369 -4.21 31.97 12.03
CA PRO A 369 -4.93 30.95 11.29
C PRO A 369 -4.41 30.88 9.86
N LEU A 370 -4.03 29.68 9.45
CA LEU A 370 -3.39 29.41 8.16
C LEU A 370 -3.84 28.06 7.61
N VAL A 371 -3.74 27.93 6.29
CA VAL A 371 -3.93 26.71 5.53
C VAL A 371 -2.59 26.31 4.94
N VAL A 372 -2.07 25.13 5.28
CA VAL A 372 -0.90 24.57 4.61
C VAL A 372 -1.32 24.15 3.20
N LEU A 373 -0.68 24.70 2.17
CA LEU A 373 -1.04 24.47 0.77
C LEU A 373 -0.25 23.31 0.18
N SER A 374 1.06 23.30 0.40
CA SER A 374 1.96 22.28 -0.16
C SER A 374 3.26 22.21 0.65
N MET A 375 3.92 21.06 0.65
CA MET A 375 5.20 20.84 1.34
C MET A 375 6.08 19.86 0.59
N ARG A 376 7.40 20.04 0.63
CA ARG A 376 8.37 19.04 0.19
C ARG A 376 8.54 17.95 1.25
N ARG A 377 9.03 16.78 0.82
CA ARG A 377 9.35 15.67 1.73
C ARG A 377 10.28 16.12 2.87
N GLY A 378 9.91 15.81 4.11
CA GLY A 378 10.69 16.13 5.31
C GLY A 378 10.35 17.48 5.97
N ALA A 379 9.57 18.34 5.33
CA ALA A 379 8.99 19.51 5.99
C ALA A 379 7.77 19.08 6.84
N ARG A 380 7.57 19.74 7.98
CA ARG A 380 6.45 19.43 8.89
C ARG A 380 5.37 20.50 8.80
N PRO A 381 4.07 20.14 8.90
CA PRO A 381 2.99 21.12 8.87
C PRO A 381 3.12 22.19 9.96
N THR A 382 3.64 21.81 11.13
CA THR A 382 3.87 22.72 12.26
C THR A 382 4.85 23.83 11.94
N ASP A 383 5.76 23.64 10.98
CA ASP A 383 6.75 24.65 10.63
C ASP A 383 6.12 25.85 9.89
N ALA A 384 4.88 25.72 9.41
CA ALA A 384 4.13 26.80 8.76
C ALA A 384 3.94 28.04 9.65
N CYS A 385 3.96 27.87 10.98
CA CYS A 385 3.85 28.99 11.92
C CYS A 385 5.07 29.93 11.86
N ASN A 386 6.20 29.49 11.29
CA ASN A 386 7.43 30.27 11.18
C ASN A 386 7.48 31.15 9.93
N ILE A 387 6.45 31.15 9.08
CA ILE A 387 6.39 32.04 7.93
C ILE A 387 6.20 33.48 8.42
N THR A 388 7.17 34.34 8.10
CA THR A 388 7.13 35.76 8.42
C THR A 388 6.82 36.63 7.20
N ASN A 389 7.26 36.21 6.00
CA ASN A 389 7.04 36.95 4.76
C ASN A 389 5.72 36.52 4.09
N TRP A 390 4.67 37.30 4.36
CA TRP A 390 3.33 37.09 3.78
C TRP A 390 3.08 38.09 2.65
N GLN A 391 2.87 37.59 1.45
CA GLN A 391 2.47 38.38 0.30
C GLN A 391 0.94 38.53 0.29
N PRO A 392 0.41 39.77 0.32
CA PRO A 392 -1.04 39.98 0.26
C PRO A 392 -1.59 39.52 -1.09
N LEU A 393 -2.83 39.05 -1.09
CA LEU A 393 -3.51 38.75 -2.35
C LEU A 393 -3.80 40.04 -3.14
N PRO A 394 -3.75 40.00 -4.49
CA PRO A 394 -4.17 41.10 -5.33
C PRO A 394 -5.60 41.58 -4.98
N PRO A 395 -5.91 42.89 -5.06
CA PRO A 395 -7.22 43.43 -4.66
C PRO A 395 -8.43 42.81 -5.36
N ASN A 396 -8.24 42.19 -6.53
CA ASN A 396 -9.25 41.51 -7.32
C ASN A 396 -9.35 39.98 -7.06
N GLN A 397 -8.63 39.47 -6.07
CA GLN A 397 -8.53 38.03 -5.76
C GLN A 397 -8.96 37.70 -4.32
N SER A 398 -9.95 38.41 -3.76
CA SER A 398 -10.54 38.01 -2.47
C SER A 398 -11.28 36.68 -2.62
N PHE A 399 -10.88 35.67 -1.85
CA PHE A 399 -11.54 34.36 -1.84
C PHE A 399 -12.05 34.02 -0.44
N VAL A 400 -13.37 33.87 -0.32
CA VAL A 400 -14.06 33.46 0.91
C VAL A 400 -14.59 32.06 0.72
N PHE A 401 -14.41 31.20 1.73
CA PHE A 401 -14.86 29.82 1.72
C PHE A 401 -15.44 29.40 3.08
N GLU A 402 -16.28 28.38 3.06
CA GLU A 402 -16.86 27.79 4.26
C GLU A 402 -16.00 26.61 4.74
N THR A 403 -15.91 26.48 6.06
CA THR A 403 -15.31 25.34 6.73
C THR A 403 -16.27 24.74 7.73
N THR A 404 -16.05 23.48 8.08
CA THR A 404 -16.81 22.76 9.10
C THR A 404 -15.85 22.21 10.15
N VAL A 405 -16.09 22.46 11.44
CA VAL A 405 -15.27 21.92 12.53
C VAL A 405 -15.40 20.39 12.50
N GLY A 406 -14.26 19.69 12.40
CA GLY A 406 -14.20 18.23 12.35
C GLY A 406 -12.84 17.69 12.75
N GLU A 407 -12.72 16.36 12.72
CA GLU A 407 -11.49 15.65 13.05
C GLU A 407 -10.92 14.97 11.81
N LYS A 408 -9.59 15.00 11.68
CA LYS A 408 -8.89 14.02 10.86
C LYS A 408 -8.53 12.84 11.75
N SER A 409 -9.04 11.65 11.42
CA SER A 409 -8.80 10.43 12.18
C SER A 409 -8.36 9.26 11.30
N SER A 410 -7.66 8.30 11.89
CA SER A 410 -7.24 7.05 11.27
C SER A 410 -7.48 5.87 12.20
N LEU A 411 -7.82 4.72 11.64
CA LEU A 411 -8.13 3.50 12.37
C LEU A 411 -6.89 2.65 12.63
N ARG A 412 -6.85 1.97 13.78
CA ARG A 412 -5.84 1.00 14.16
C ARG A 412 -6.50 -0.35 14.42
N VAL A 413 -5.80 -1.44 14.11
CA VAL A 413 -6.16 -2.79 14.56
C VAL A 413 -5.12 -3.20 15.60
N GLU A 414 -5.56 -3.33 16.85
CA GLU A 414 -4.71 -3.57 18.01
C GLU A 414 -5.36 -4.61 18.93
N GLN A 415 -4.58 -5.13 19.88
CA GLN A 415 -5.13 -5.99 20.92
C GLN A 415 -5.98 -5.17 21.88
N GLU A 416 -7.06 -5.78 22.36
CA GLU A 416 -7.92 -5.24 23.41
C GLU A 416 -7.10 -5.02 24.68
N ASP A 417 -7.20 -3.82 25.25
CA ASP A 417 -6.58 -3.47 26.53
C ASP A 417 -7.68 -3.04 27.52
N PRO A 418 -8.06 -3.90 28.47
CA PRO A 418 -9.10 -3.59 29.45
C PRO A 418 -8.77 -2.39 30.37
N GLY A 419 -7.52 -1.95 30.41
CA GLY A 419 -7.08 -0.80 31.21
C GLY A 419 -7.08 0.53 30.46
N GLU A 420 -7.35 0.53 29.15
CA GLU A 420 -7.38 1.74 28.33
C GLU A 420 -8.79 2.34 28.30
N ASP A 421 -8.90 3.64 28.60
CA ASP A 421 -10.18 4.35 28.50
C ASP A 421 -10.45 4.86 27.07
N GLU A 422 -11.70 5.24 26.79
CA GLU A 422 -12.13 5.69 25.46
C GLU A 422 -11.33 6.90 24.96
N TYR A 423 -10.98 7.83 25.83
CA TYR A 423 -10.24 9.03 25.46
C TYR A 423 -8.75 8.71 25.18
N GLU A 424 -8.17 7.80 25.95
CA GLU A 424 -6.81 7.30 25.78
C GLU A 424 -6.65 6.56 24.45
N SER A 425 -7.67 5.81 24.03
CA SER A 425 -7.69 5.07 22.76
C SER A 425 -7.50 5.97 21.53
N LEU A 426 -7.89 7.26 21.64
CA LEU A 426 -7.78 8.26 20.58
C LEU A 426 -6.32 8.60 20.19
N PHE A 427 -5.33 8.14 20.95
CA PHE A 427 -3.91 8.38 20.70
C PHE A 427 -3.19 7.11 20.25
N ALA A 428 -2.31 7.22 19.24
CA ALA A 428 -1.62 6.05 18.65
C ALA A 428 -0.48 5.48 19.50
N ASN A 429 0.00 6.19 20.51
CA ASN A 429 1.24 5.85 21.21
C ASN A 429 1.09 5.98 22.73
N LYS A 430 0.73 4.88 23.37
CA LYS A 430 1.13 4.60 24.76
C LYS A 430 2.00 3.35 24.82
N SER A 431 3.14 3.34 24.13
CA SER A 431 4.20 2.42 24.55
C SER A 431 4.67 2.84 25.94
N THR A 432 4.10 2.22 26.98
CA THR A 432 4.67 2.04 28.33
C THR A 432 5.76 3.05 28.69
N LYS A 433 5.40 4.30 29.01
CA LYS A 433 6.25 5.06 29.91
C LYS A 433 6.22 4.29 31.22
N ARG A 434 7.26 3.47 31.47
CA ARG A 434 7.49 2.84 32.77
C ARG A 434 7.23 3.91 33.81
N LYS A 435 6.17 3.73 34.59
CA LYS A 435 5.92 4.47 35.81
C LYS A 435 7.18 4.28 36.65
N ARG A 436 8.11 5.25 36.64
CA ARG A 436 9.10 5.31 37.71
C ARG A 436 8.25 5.60 38.93
N GLU A 437 8.15 4.61 39.82
CA GLU A 437 7.64 4.79 41.17
C GLU A 437 8.50 5.86 41.83
N GLY A 438 8.08 7.11 41.71
CA GLY A 438 8.49 8.18 42.60
C GLY A 438 7.71 7.96 43.89
N ASN A 439 8.32 7.20 44.81
CA ASN A 439 7.81 7.05 46.15
C ASN A 439 8.18 8.33 46.93
N ASP A 440 7.36 9.37 46.80
CA ASP A 440 7.39 10.54 47.67
C ASP A 440 6.50 10.24 48.89
N ASP A 441 7.06 9.55 49.89
CA ASP A 441 6.48 9.51 51.24
C ASP A 441 7.39 10.28 52.20
N TRP A 442 6.89 11.45 52.59
CA TRP A 442 7.37 12.26 53.70
C TRP A 442 7.04 11.58 55.05
N ALA A 443 8.02 11.47 55.96
CA ALA A 443 7.97 11.89 57.39
C ALA A 443 9.30 11.48 58.13
N PRO A 444 9.53 11.82 59.43
CA PRO A 444 10.43 12.91 59.84
C PRO A 444 11.58 12.49 60.79
N ARG A 445 12.57 13.41 60.95
CA ARG A 445 13.56 13.58 62.05
C ARG A 445 13.93 12.36 62.93
N ASN A 446 15.23 12.02 62.94
CA ASN A 446 16.01 12.05 64.20
C ASN A 446 17.55 12.19 63.96
N PRO A 447 18.29 12.75 64.94
CA PRO A 447 19.70 13.16 64.84
C PRO A 447 20.66 12.05 65.31
N HIS A 448 21.99 12.34 65.28
CA HIS A 448 23.15 11.47 65.54
C HIS A 448 23.65 10.75 64.27
N GLY A 449 24.92 10.77 63.86
CA GLY A 449 26.17 11.27 64.42
C GLY A 449 27.30 10.40 63.85
N TYR A 450 28.41 11.05 63.47
CA TYR A 450 29.78 10.53 63.36
C TYR A 450 30.32 9.83 62.08
N HIS A 451 31.47 10.39 61.66
CA HIS A 451 32.56 9.92 60.78
C HIS A 451 32.28 9.87 59.26
N GLY A 452 33.05 10.52 58.39
CA GLY A 452 34.24 11.36 58.54
C GLY A 452 34.96 11.47 57.19
N GLY A 453 35.30 12.71 56.79
CA GLY A 453 36.34 13.07 55.78
C GLY A 453 36.06 12.69 54.31
N ARG A 454 36.44 13.46 53.30
CA ARG A 454 37.31 14.64 53.19
C ARG A 454 37.04 15.26 51.81
N ASN A 455 36.88 16.58 51.81
CA ASN A 455 37.16 17.62 50.79
C ASN A 455 37.16 17.25 49.30
N GLU A 456 36.35 17.91 48.46
CA GLU A 456 36.50 19.32 47.99
C GLU A 456 37.84 19.56 47.25
N THR A 457 37.98 20.31 46.16
CA THR A 457 37.14 21.17 45.33
C THR A 457 38.02 21.63 44.13
N ARG A 458 37.37 22.20 43.10
CA ARG A 458 37.85 23.29 42.22
C ARG A 458 38.93 23.01 41.16
N GLY A 459 38.67 23.60 39.99
CA GLY A 459 39.74 24.30 39.25
C GLY A 459 39.69 24.13 37.73
N PHE A 460 38.86 24.93 37.06
CA PHE A 460 39.02 25.29 35.65
C PHE A 460 40.43 25.87 35.41
N HIS A 461 41.18 25.37 34.43
CA HIS A 461 42.11 26.19 33.65
C HIS A 461 42.23 25.70 32.19
N SER A 462 42.12 26.70 31.33
CA SER A 462 42.24 26.74 29.89
C SER A 462 43.66 26.44 29.38
N GLY A 463 43.73 25.78 28.22
CA GLY A 463 44.62 26.17 27.12
C GLY A 463 45.98 25.49 27.01
N GLY A 464 46.35 25.10 25.77
CA GLY A 464 47.75 25.06 25.33
C GLY A 464 48.21 23.86 24.50
N ARG A 465 48.16 24.02 23.17
CA ARG A 465 49.19 23.70 22.16
C ARG A 465 50.18 22.54 22.34
N GLY A 466 50.31 21.76 21.26
CA GLY A 466 51.53 21.05 20.84
C GLY A 466 51.26 19.55 20.65
N GLY A 467 51.48 18.89 19.52
CA GLY A 467 52.42 19.12 18.43
C GLY A 467 53.41 17.95 18.37
N GLY A 468 53.41 17.16 17.28
CA GLY A 468 54.42 16.13 16.98
C GLY A 468 53.79 14.76 16.69
N ARG A 469 53.62 14.33 15.43
CA ARG A 469 54.62 13.75 14.50
C ARG A 469 55.38 12.54 15.05
N GLY A 470 55.20 11.40 14.39
CA GLY A 470 56.01 10.18 14.55
C GLY A 470 55.21 8.96 14.07
N ARG A 471 55.10 8.67 12.76
CA ARG A 471 56.07 7.98 11.89
C ARG A 471 56.46 6.57 12.39
N GLY A 472 56.33 5.59 11.50
CA GLY A 472 56.87 4.23 11.63
C GLY A 472 55.72 3.24 11.68
N GLY A 473 55.38 2.57 10.59
CA GLY A 473 56.22 1.51 10.01
C GLY A 473 55.67 0.19 10.58
N GLY A 474 55.05 -0.66 9.80
CA GLY A 474 55.62 -1.31 8.63
C GLY A 474 55.68 -2.79 8.95
N ASN A 475 55.40 -3.61 7.94
CA ASN A 475 55.46 -5.07 7.94
C ASN A 475 54.47 -5.81 8.85
N ALA A 476 54.13 -7.05 8.55
CA ALA A 476 54.09 -7.82 7.31
C ALA A 476 53.56 -9.18 7.78
N GLY A 477 52.72 -9.78 6.95
CA GLY A 477 52.93 -11.17 6.59
C GLY A 477 52.35 -12.23 7.52
N ARG A 478 51.49 -13.02 6.87
CA ARG A 478 51.53 -14.48 6.80
C ARG A 478 50.96 -15.28 7.96
N GLY A 479 50.03 -16.15 7.55
CA GLY A 479 49.99 -17.55 7.97
C GLY A 479 48.75 -17.86 8.80
N MET A 480 47.72 -18.46 8.21
CA MET A 480 47.55 -19.91 7.95
C MET A 480 46.94 -20.67 9.14
N ARG A 481 45.85 -21.36 8.78
CA ARG A 481 45.40 -22.70 9.24
C ARG A 481 44.59 -22.86 10.53
N ASN A 482 43.38 -23.37 10.29
CA ASN A 482 42.73 -24.53 10.89
C ASN A 482 42.57 -24.56 12.42
N THR A 483 41.36 -24.84 12.91
CA THR A 483 40.84 -26.22 13.07
C THR A 483 39.41 -26.23 13.63
N SER A 484 38.64 -27.18 13.10
CA SER A 484 37.35 -27.77 13.49
C SER A 484 36.95 -27.82 14.97
N ARG A 485 35.62 -27.81 15.22
CA ARG A 485 34.83 -28.90 15.86
C ARG A 485 33.41 -28.39 16.15
N GLY A 486 32.37 -29.02 15.57
CA GLY A 486 31.42 -29.90 16.29
C GLY A 486 30.24 -29.07 16.85
N GLY A 487 28.97 -29.29 16.55
CA GLY A 487 28.23 -30.53 16.33
C GLY A 487 27.28 -30.74 17.52
N GLY A 488 25.96 -30.64 17.30
CA GLY A 488 24.97 -31.42 18.08
C GLY A 488 23.90 -30.67 18.89
N ARG A 489 22.69 -30.64 18.31
CA ARG A 489 21.37 -31.01 18.87
C ARG A 489 20.78 -30.26 20.08
N GLY A 490 19.55 -29.79 19.88
CA GLY A 490 18.61 -29.44 20.95
C GLY A 490 17.24 -29.01 20.43
N ALA A 491 16.51 -29.93 19.78
CA ALA A 491 15.13 -29.73 19.38
C ALA A 491 14.19 -29.76 20.59
N ARG A 492 13.30 -28.78 20.70
CA ARG A 492 11.99 -28.91 21.34
C ARG A 492 10.96 -28.27 20.43
N GLY A 493 10.11 -29.12 19.84
CA GLY A 493 8.99 -28.70 19.02
C GLY A 493 7.83 -28.18 19.86
N ARG A 494 7.06 -27.28 19.26
CA ARG A 494 5.66 -27.04 19.59
C ARG A 494 4.94 -26.84 18.26
N GLY A 495 4.06 -27.78 17.92
CA GLY A 495 3.23 -27.74 16.72
C GLY A 495 2.16 -26.64 16.82
N GLY A 496 1.72 -26.15 15.66
CA GLY A 496 0.62 -25.21 15.55
C GLY A 496 0.58 -24.57 14.15
N PHE A 497 -0.38 -25.00 13.34
CA PHE A 497 -0.93 -24.35 12.14
C PHE A 497 0.07 -23.72 11.15
N HIS A 498 0.31 -24.44 10.03
CA HIS A 498 1.11 -23.95 8.91
C HIS A 498 0.30 -22.99 8.04
N SER A 499 0.35 -21.69 8.39
CA SER A 499 -0.23 -20.62 7.59
C SER A 499 0.51 -20.46 6.26
N TYR A 500 -0.28 -20.50 5.19
CA TYR A 500 0.06 -20.15 3.82
C TYR A 500 0.76 -18.78 3.78
N ARG A 501 1.93 -18.70 3.11
CA ARG A 501 2.68 -17.44 2.87
C ARG A 501 2.70 -17.13 1.39
N SER A 502 1.99 -16.10 0.92
CA SER A 502 2.20 -15.55 -0.43
C SER A 502 1.49 -14.22 -0.65
N LEU A 503 2.11 -13.39 -1.50
CA LEU A 503 1.84 -11.98 -1.90
C LEU A 503 2.69 -10.94 -1.16
N ASP A 504 3.36 -11.34 -0.08
CA ASP A 504 4.06 -10.46 0.87
C ASP A 504 5.51 -10.07 0.51
N ASP A 505 5.86 -10.00 -0.77
CA ASP A 505 7.12 -9.33 -1.18
C ASP A 505 7.02 -7.78 -1.09
N VAL A 506 6.03 -7.27 -0.36
CA VAL A 506 5.90 -5.87 0.04
C VAL A 506 6.48 -5.73 1.44
N GLU A 507 7.79 -5.76 1.57
CA GLU A 507 8.41 -5.22 2.78
C GLU A 507 8.08 -3.73 2.85
N PRO A 508 7.51 -3.23 3.97
CA PRO A 508 7.43 -1.80 4.17
C PRO A 508 8.85 -1.24 4.12
N ARG A 509 9.02 -0.16 3.38
CA ARG A 509 10.31 0.52 3.25
C ARG A 509 10.83 0.85 4.66
N ASN A 510 11.92 0.18 5.05
CA ASN A 510 12.76 0.31 6.25
C ASN A 510 12.55 -0.73 7.38
N GLU A 511 13.33 -1.82 7.31
CA GLU A 511 13.81 -2.55 8.49
C GLU A 511 15.33 -2.44 8.60
N GLN A 512 15.82 -1.32 9.15
CA GLN A 512 17.11 -1.28 9.84
C GLN A 512 16.89 -0.56 11.17
N GLY A 513 16.99 -1.34 12.26
CA GLY A 513 16.85 -0.86 13.62
C GLY A 513 17.82 0.28 13.91
N GLY A 514 17.24 1.44 14.24
CA GLY A 514 17.95 2.63 14.69
C GLY A 514 16.91 3.66 15.10
N TYR A 515 17.05 4.24 16.29
CA TYR A 515 16.22 5.34 16.73
C TYR A 515 16.27 6.47 15.68
N GLY A 516 15.14 6.73 15.03
CA GLY A 516 14.98 7.69 13.93
C GLY A 516 13.64 8.43 14.02
N PRO A 517 13.49 9.60 13.37
CA PRO A 517 12.64 10.70 13.80
C PRO A 517 11.15 10.49 13.56
N GLN A 518 10.37 11.28 14.30
CA GLN A 518 8.90 11.41 14.30
C GLN A 518 8.30 11.23 12.88
N VAL A 519 7.49 10.18 12.72
CA VAL A 519 6.82 9.80 11.47
C VAL A 519 5.73 10.82 11.16
N ASP A 520 5.81 11.44 9.98
CA ASP A 520 4.78 12.34 9.44
C ASP A 520 3.78 11.51 8.62
N TYR A 521 2.54 11.42 9.09
CA TYR A 521 1.54 10.43 8.68
C TYR A 521 0.68 10.85 7.47
N ASP A 522 1.07 11.89 6.75
CA ASP A 522 0.36 12.38 5.56
C ASP A 522 0.96 11.86 4.22
N ASP A 523 1.59 10.69 4.22
CA ASP A 523 2.38 10.16 3.09
C ASP A 523 1.59 9.33 2.06
N ALA A 524 0.30 9.62 1.84
CA ALA A 524 -0.52 8.78 0.97
C ALA A 524 -1.31 9.51 -0.13
N TYR A 525 -0.89 9.19 -1.36
CA TYR A 525 -1.53 9.37 -2.66
C TYR A 525 -1.19 10.65 -3.47
N GLN A 526 -0.58 10.42 -4.64
CA GLN A 526 -0.50 11.33 -5.78
C GLN A 526 -1.42 10.78 -6.90
N PRO A 527 -2.32 11.59 -7.50
CA PRO A 527 -2.99 11.22 -8.74
C PRO A 527 -2.05 11.42 -9.95
N PRO A 528 -2.11 10.57 -11.00
CA PRO A 528 -1.29 10.74 -12.19
C PRO A 528 -1.71 11.99 -12.97
N SER A 529 -0.77 12.92 -13.16
CA SER A 529 -0.90 14.06 -14.06
C SER A 529 -0.77 13.60 -15.51
N HIS A 530 -1.70 14.08 -16.35
CA HIS A 530 -1.75 13.81 -17.79
C HIS A 530 -0.43 14.15 -18.48
N PHE A 531 0.16 13.17 -19.17
CA PHE A 531 1.27 13.41 -20.07
C PHE A 531 0.82 14.20 -21.31
N GLN A 532 1.60 15.23 -21.59
CA GLN A 532 1.57 16.08 -22.77
C GLN A 532 1.58 15.26 -24.07
N ALA A 533 0.70 15.63 -25.00
CA ALA A 533 0.72 15.16 -26.37
C ALA A 533 1.96 15.69 -27.10
N LEU A 534 2.71 14.79 -27.74
CA LEU A 534 3.73 15.15 -28.74
C LEU A 534 3.07 15.46 -30.10
N PRO A 535 3.71 16.32 -30.93
CA PRO A 535 3.07 17.04 -32.02
C PRO A 535 2.90 16.18 -33.28
N THR A 536 1.71 16.22 -33.88
CA THR A 536 1.46 15.66 -35.21
C THR A 536 1.62 16.75 -36.28
N GLY A 537 2.46 16.45 -37.28
CA GLY A 537 2.66 17.24 -38.49
C GLY A 537 1.45 17.20 -39.46
N PRO A 538 1.55 17.89 -40.61
CA PRO A 538 0.47 18.71 -41.14
C PRO A 538 -0.57 17.92 -41.95
N ARG A 539 -1.85 18.28 -41.75
CA ARG A 539 -2.98 17.82 -42.57
C ARG A 539 -3.17 18.73 -43.79
N ALA A 540 -3.32 18.07 -44.93
CA ALA A 540 -3.71 18.63 -46.21
C ALA A 540 -5.18 19.08 -46.25
N LEU A 541 -5.41 19.93 -47.24
CA LEU A 541 -6.61 20.66 -47.66
C LEU A 541 -7.82 19.81 -48.08
N GLN A 542 -8.97 20.50 -48.12
CA GLN A 542 -10.26 20.21 -48.80
C GLN A 542 -11.20 19.21 -48.10
N GLY A 543 -12.51 19.45 -48.00
CA GLY A 543 -13.35 20.40 -48.71
C GLY A 543 -14.74 20.56 -48.09
N ARG A 544 -15.47 21.50 -48.70
CA ARG A 544 -16.77 22.09 -48.34
C ARG A 544 -17.93 21.08 -48.29
N GLY A 545 -18.88 21.34 -47.40
CA GLY A 545 -20.25 20.85 -47.49
C GLY A 545 -21.20 21.79 -46.75
N ALA A 546 -21.86 22.67 -47.49
CA ALA A 546 -22.91 23.56 -47.00
C ALA A 546 -24.24 22.82 -46.96
N LEU A 547 -25.01 22.94 -45.88
CA LEU A 547 -26.43 22.60 -45.84
C LEU A 547 -27.24 23.76 -45.29
N GLN A 548 -28.34 24.00 -45.98
CA GLN A 548 -29.20 25.16 -45.97
C GLN A 548 -30.42 24.89 -45.08
N GLN A 549 -30.78 25.93 -44.31
CA GLN A 549 -32.05 26.32 -43.70
C GLN A 549 -33.28 25.39 -43.78
N GLY A 550 -33.93 25.23 -42.61
CA GLY A 550 -35.35 24.95 -42.47
C GLY A 550 -35.90 25.52 -41.15
N ARG A 551 -36.81 26.49 -41.24
CA ARG A 551 -37.45 27.30 -40.17
C ARG A 551 -38.61 26.59 -39.45
N GLY A 552 -38.93 27.05 -38.22
CA GLY A 552 -40.25 26.93 -37.56
C GLY A 552 -40.14 26.93 -36.02
N VAL A 553 -40.06 28.08 -35.33
CA VAL A 553 -41.14 28.88 -34.68
C VAL A 553 -41.97 28.13 -33.61
N GLY A 554 -41.91 28.58 -32.35
CA GLY A 554 -42.95 28.36 -31.31
C GLY A 554 -42.47 28.21 -29.86
N GLN A 555 -42.44 29.30 -29.08
CA GLN A 555 -42.31 29.39 -27.60
C GLN A 555 -43.62 28.99 -26.86
N PRO A 556 -43.75 28.98 -25.50
CA PRO A 556 -42.76 29.07 -24.39
C PRO A 556 -43.00 28.08 -23.19
N ALA A 557 -42.08 28.16 -22.22
CA ALA A 557 -42.25 27.95 -20.76
C ALA A 557 -42.57 26.54 -20.20
N GLY A 558 -41.57 25.96 -19.52
CA GLY A 558 -41.75 24.90 -18.53
C GLY A 558 -40.45 24.67 -17.75
N ARG A 559 -40.43 25.04 -16.46
CA ARG A 559 -39.33 24.78 -15.50
C ARG A 559 -38.99 23.29 -15.43
N PRO A 560 -37.72 22.88 -15.32
CA PRO A 560 -37.37 21.61 -14.70
C PRO A 560 -36.88 21.85 -13.27
N MET A 561 -37.62 21.27 -12.33
CA MET A 561 -37.20 21.03 -10.96
C MET A 561 -35.93 20.19 -10.96
N GLY A 562 -34.89 20.69 -10.31
CA GLY A 562 -33.65 19.98 -10.08
C GLY A 562 -33.83 18.87 -9.06
N GLY A 563 -33.49 17.64 -9.46
CA GLY A 563 -33.13 16.56 -8.55
C GLY A 563 -31.62 16.36 -8.64
N GLY A 564 -30.86 17.01 -7.77
CA GLY A 564 -29.42 16.82 -7.66
C GLY A 564 -29.10 15.47 -7.00
N PRO A 565 -28.04 14.76 -7.43
CA PRO A 565 -27.56 13.58 -6.73
C PRO A 565 -26.87 13.99 -5.43
N ALA A 566 -27.25 13.32 -4.33
CA ALA A 566 -26.69 13.51 -3.00
C ALA A 566 -25.18 13.17 -2.99
N THR A 567 -24.35 14.19 -2.76
CA THR A 567 -22.92 14.04 -2.47
C THR A 567 -22.77 13.71 -0.98
N GLY A 568 -22.75 12.42 -0.66
CA GLY A 568 -22.45 11.91 0.67
C GLY A 568 -20.95 11.99 0.95
N ASN A 569 -20.57 12.89 1.85
CA ASN A 569 -19.31 12.83 2.58
C ASN A 569 -19.39 11.58 3.47
N PRO A 570 -18.43 10.63 3.44
CA PRO A 570 -18.51 9.46 4.32
C PRO A 570 -18.22 9.92 5.74
N ASP A 571 -19.29 10.18 6.48
CA ASP A 571 -19.24 10.48 7.89
C ASP A 571 -18.92 9.19 8.65
N LEU A 572 -17.62 8.94 8.82
CA LEU A 572 -17.10 7.80 9.60
C LEU A 572 -17.60 7.82 11.05
N GLN A 573 -18.18 8.93 11.53
CA GLN A 573 -18.69 9.06 12.90
C GLN A 573 -19.80 8.06 13.24
N ASN A 574 -20.55 7.56 12.25
CA ASN A 574 -21.67 6.64 12.48
C ASN A 574 -21.31 5.15 12.35
N LEU A 575 -20.02 4.80 12.28
CA LEU A 575 -19.56 3.41 12.07
C LEU A 575 -19.00 2.72 13.32
N TYR A 576 -19.04 3.40 14.48
CA TYR A 576 -18.52 2.90 15.75
C TYR A 576 -19.63 2.39 16.65
#